data_AF-A0A7J8NST2-F1
#
_entry.id   AF-A0A7J8NST2-F1
#
_cell.length_a   1.000
_cell.length_b   1.000
_cell.length_c   1.000
_cell.angle_alpha   90.00
_cell.angle_beta   90.00
_cell.angle_gamma   90.00
#
_symmetry.space_group_name_H-M   'P 1'
#
loop_
_entity.id
_entity.type
_entity.pdbx_description
1 polymer ?
#
loop_
_entity_poly.entity_id
_entity_poly.type
_entity_poly.pdbx_seq_one_letter_code
_entity_poly.pdbx_strand_id
1 'polypeptide(L)'
;MIETITRKKPTDKMFAGEQNLKIWVKESISSPLNQVVDTNLLCTIGSKRSAANNCALSILHVGLECSLELPNERPNMKEIVRKLNKIKVKFLEDIEGV
;
A
#
# COMPACT_ATOMS: atom_id res chain seq x y z
N MET A 1 -0.92 -7.42 -3.62
CA MET A 1 -0.15 -6.29 -3.04
C MET A 1 -0.77 -5.79 -1.75
N ILE A 2 -2.05 -5.37 -1.76
CA ILE A 2 -2.72 -4.82 -0.58
C ILE A 2 -2.63 -5.79 0.62
N GLU A 3 -3.04 -7.05 0.44
CA GLU A 3 -3.04 -8.07 1.49
C GLU A 3 -1.66 -8.30 2.13
N THR A 4 -0.59 -8.19 1.35
CA THR A 4 0.80 -8.37 1.82
C THR A 4 1.23 -7.22 2.73
N ILE A 5 0.88 -5.99 2.37
CA ILE A 5 1.26 -4.78 3.11
C ILE A 5 0.43 -4.61 4.38
N THR A 6 -0.86 -4.95 4.34
CA THR A 6 -1.79 -4.77 5.46
C THR A 6 -1.85 -5.98 6.39
N ARG A 7 -1.39 -7.14 5.91
CA ARG A 7 -1.56 -8.46 6.53
C ARG A 7 -3.03 -8.81 6.81
N LYS A 8 -3.95 -8.25 6.02
CA LYS A 8 -5.40 -8.54 6.09
C LYS A 8 -5.83 -9.38 4.90
N LYS A 9 -6.75 -10.32 5.13
CA LYS A 9 -7.37 -11.08 4.04
C LYS A 9 -8.62 -10.35 3.56
N PRO A 10 -8.93 -10.34 2.25
CA PRO A 10 -10.15 -9.73 1.73
C PRO A 10 -11.42 -10.39 2.29
N THR A 11 -11.29 -11.64 2.74
CA THR A 11 -12.37 -12.44 3.34
C THR A 11 -12.39 -12.40 4.87
N ASP A 12 -11.58 -11.54 5.50
CA ASP A 12 -11.64 -11.35 6.96
C ASP A 12 -13.04 -10.87 7.37
N LYS A 13 -13.55 -11.37 8.50
CA LYS A 13 -14.92 -11.08 8.98
C LYS A 13 -15.22 -9.59 9.16
N MET A 14 -14.19 -8.74 9.33
CA MET A 14 -14.33 -7.29 9.42
C MET A 14 -14.73 -6.62 8.09
N PHE A 15 -14.60 -7.31 6.97
CA PHE A 15 -14.95 -6.85 5.62
C PHE A 15 -16.30 -7.41 5.16
N ALA A 16 -17.29 -7.41 6.05
CA ALA A 16 -18.65 -7.84 5.74
C ALA A 16 -19.54 -6.63 5.36
N GLY A 17 -20.60 -6.89 4.59
CA GLY A 17 -21.55 -5.85 4.17
C GLY A 17 -20.93 -4.90 3.14
N GLU A 18 -21.03 -3.60 3.42
CA GLU A 18 -20.56 -2.54 2.51
C GLU A 18 -19.05 -2.27 2.61
N GLN A 19 -18.39 -2.80 3.65
CA GLN A 19 -16.95 -2.66 3.82
C GLN A 19 -16.21 -3.78 3.11
N ASN A 20 -15.09 -3.42 2.47
CA ASN A 20 -14.15 -4.37 1.91
C ASN A 20 -12.72 -3.86 2.06
N LEU A 21 -11.75 -4.73 1.80
CA LEU A 21 -10.33 -4.40 1.94
C LEU A 21 -9.92 -3.13 1.17
N LYS A 22 -10.51 -2.87 0.00
CA LYS A 22 -10.18 -1.68 -0.82
C LYS A 22 -10.71 -0.41 -0.19
N ILE A 23 -11.96 -0.42 0.27
CA ILE A 23 -12.62 0.71 0.94
C ILE A 23 -11.87 1.04 2.22
N TRP A 24 -11.63 0.04 3.06
CA TRP A 24 -10.90 0.21 4.31
C TRP A 24 -9.49 0.79 4.10
N VAL A 25 -8.75 0.32 3.09
CA VAL A 25 -7.43 0.90 2.77
C VAL A 25 -7.55 2.35 2.32
N LYS A 26 -8.53 2.68 1.46
CA LYS A 26 -8.75 4.06 0.99
C LYS A 26 -9.03 5.00 2.16
N GLU A 27 -9.90 4.61 3.08
CA GLU A 27 -10.23 5.37 4.29
C GLU A 27 -9.04 5.44 5.27
N SER A 28 -8.27 4.36 5.38
CA SER A 28 -7.14 4.28 6.30
C SER A 28 -5.95 5.12 5.86
N ILE A 29 -5.68 5.23 4.55
CA ILE A 29 -4.60 6.08 4.03
C ILE A 29 -4.89 7.56 4.32
N SER A 30 -6.16 7.98 4.26
CA SER A 30 -6.57 9.36 4.52
C SER A 30 -6.61 9.71 6.01
N SER A 31 -6.54 8.73 6.91
CA SER A 31 -6.63 8.95 8.35
C SER A 31 -5.29 8.68 9.03
N PRO A 32 -4.64 9.67 9.67
CA PRO A 32 -3.38 9.46 10.39
C PRO A 32 -3.53 8.54 11.62
N LEU A 33 -4.76 8.27 12.06
CA LEU A 33 -5.06 7.37 13.18
C LEU A 33 -5.07 5.88 12.75
N ASN A 34 -5.28 5.61 11.45
CA ASN A 34 -5.48 4.26 10.96
C ASN A 34 -4.14 3.65 10.52
N GLN A 35 -3.65 2.69 11.30
CA GLN A 35 -2.48 1.92 10.93
C GLN A 35 -2.84 0.88 9.85
N VAL A 36 -2.68 1.28 8.58
CA VAL A 36 -2.97 0.42 7.43
C VAL A 36 -1.84 -0.57 7.12
N VAL A 37 -0.60 -0.21 7.43
CA VAL A 37 0.60 -1.04 7.17
C VAL A 37 0.87 -1.95 8.36
N ASP A 38 1.16 -3.22 8.11
CA ASP A 38 1.53 -4.20 9.14
C ASP A 38 2.72 -3.68 9.97
N THR A 39 2.51 -3.60 11.29
CA THR A 39 3.54 -3.16 12.24
C THR A 39 4.78 -4.02 12.18
N ASN A 40 4.63 -5.33 11.96
CA ASN A 40 5.76 -6.27 11.91
C ASN A 40 6.63 -6.03 10.69
N LEU A 41 6.01 -5.68 9.56
CA LEU A 41 6.72 -5.25 8.35
C LEU A 41 7.57 -4.01 8.63
N LEU A 42 7.02 -3.03 9.34
CA LEU A 42 7.72 -1.79 9.70
C LEU A 42 8.79 -1.98 10.79
N CYS A 43 8.57 -2.88 11.76
CA CYS A 43 9.51 -3.13 12.85
C CYS A 43 10.82 -3.77 12.37
N THR A 44 10.76 -4.56 11.29
CA THR A 44 11.95 -5.18 10.68
C THR A 44 12.93 -4.13 10.11
N ILE A 45 12.44 -2.91 9.84
CA ILE A 45 13.19 -1.87 9.13
C ILE A 45 13.82 -0.82 10.09
N GLY A 46 13.59 -0.95 11.40
CA GLY A 46 14.30 -0.18 12.43
C GLY A 46 14.20 1.34 12.27
N SER A 47 15.33 2.04 12.20
CA SER A 47 15.41 3.51 12.06
C SER A 47 14.78 4.05 10.77
N LYS A 48 14.60 3.19 9.76
CA LYS A 48 14.03 3.55 8.45
C LYS A 48 12.51 3.39 8.40
N ARG A 49 11.85 3.34 9.56
CA ARG A 49 10.40 3.12 9.70
C ARG A 49 9.56 4.11 8.90
N SER A 50 9.92 5.40 8.91
CA SER A 50 9.18 6.45 8.19
C SER A 50 9.24 6.23 6.68
N ALA A 51 10.45 6.06 6.13
CA ALA A 51 10.67 5.76 4.71
C ALA A 51 9.92 4.48 4.28
N ALA A 52 9.98 3.43 5.11
CA ALA A 52 9.27 2.18 4.86
C ALA A 52 7.75 2.37 4.83
N ASN A 53 7.20 3.15 5.77
CA ASN A 53 5.78 3.46 5.80
C ASN A 53 5.35 4.24 4.55
N ASN A 54 6.11 5.25 4.14
CA ASN A 54 5.83 6.02 2.93
C ASN A 54 5.89 5.15 1.65
N CYS A 55 6.87 4.25 1.58
CA CYS A 55 6.99 3.28 0.49
C CYS A 55 5.77 2.34 0.46
N ALA A 56 5.38 1.79 1.61
CA ALA A 56 4.21 0.92 1.75
C ALA A 56 2.91 1.63 1.35
N LEU A 57 2.70 2.88 1.79
CA LEU A 57 1.56 3.70 1.38
C LEU A 57 1.53 3.92 -0.15
N SER A 58 2.68 4.21 -0.75
CA SER A 58 2.78 4.36 -2.21
C SER A 58 2.44 3.07 -2.96
N ILE A 59 2.87 1.91 -2.42
CA ILE A 59 2.51 0.59 -2.97
C ILE A 59 1.01 0.33 -2.81
N LEU A 60 0.39 0.71 -1.68
CA LEU A 60 -1.05 0.58 -1.48
C LEU A 60 -1.84 1.41 -2.50
N HIS A 61 -1.40 2.63 -2.81
CA HIS A 61 -2.01 3.45 -3.87
C HIS A 61 -1.99 2.73 -5.22
N VAL A 62 -0.85 2.16 -5.62
CA VAL A 62 -0.75 1.35 -6.86
C VAL A 62 -1.69 0.14 -6.78
N GLY A 63 -1.78 -0.51 -5.61
CA GLY A 63 -2.69 -1.63 -5.39
C GLY A 63 -4.17 -1.26 -5.57
N LEU A 64 -4.56 -0.05 -5.14
CA LEU A 64 -5.91 0.47 -5.32
C LEU A 64 -6.20 0.74 -6.81
N GLU A 65 -5.27 1.34 -7.54
CA GLU A 65 -5.39 1.56 -8.99
C GLU A 65 -5.56 0.24 -9.77
N CYS A 66 -4.78 -0.80 -9.41
CA CYS A 66 -4.94 -2.14 -9.99
C CYS A 66 -6.31 -2.76 -9.72
N SER A 67 -7.00 -2.30 -8.68
CA SER A 67 -8.25 -2.90 -8.17
C SER A 67 -9.48 -2.05 -8.49
N LEU A 68 -9.37 -1.10 -9.41
CA LEU A 68 -10.50 -0.32 -9.94
C LEU A 68 -11.53 -1.26 -10.59
N GLU A 69 -12.81 -0.91 -10.45
CA GLU A 69 -13.90 -1.79 -10.93
C GLU A 69 -13.84 -1.94 -12.45
N LEU A 70 -13.65 -0.83 -13.16
CA LEU A 70 -13.64 -0.80 -14.61
C LEU A 70 -12.29 -1.29 -15.16
N PRO A 71 -12.26 -2.34 -16.00
CA PRO A 71 -11.02 -2.90 -16.53
C PRO A 71 -10.16 -1.90 -17.31
N ASN A 72 -10.79 -0.95 -18.01
CA ASN A 72 -10.15 0.09 -18.82
C ASN A 72 -9.54 1.23 -17.99
N GLU A 73 -9.91 1.36 -16.72
CA GLU A 73 -9.27 2.32 -15.80
C GLU A 73 -8.04 1.71 -15.12
N ARG A 74 -7.88 0.38 -15.16
CA ARG A 74 -6.72 -0.29 -14.56
C ARG A 74 -5.48 -0.04 -15.41
N PRO A 75 -4.36 0.38 -14.80
CA PRO A 75 -3.09 0.49 -15.50
C PRO A 75 -2.61 -0.87 -16.01
N ASN A 76 -1.95 -0.89 -17.17
CA ASN A 76 -1.35 -2.12 -17.67
C ASN A 76 -0.07 -2.48 -16.91
N MET A 77 0.40 -3.73 -17.05
CA MET A 77 1.56 -4.21 -16.28
C MET A 77 2.85 -3.42 -16.54
N LYS A 78 3.04 -2.82 -17.74
CA LYS A 78 4.22 -1.98 -18.01
C LYS A 78 4.16 -0.69 -17.20
N GLU A 79 2.98 -0.09 -17.09
CA GLU A 79 2.75 1.10 -16.25
C GLU A 79 2.95 0.78 -14.78
N ILE A 80 2.46 -0.37 -14.31
CA ILE A 80 2.65 -0.85 -12.94
C ILE A 80 4.14 -1.01 -12.61
N VAL A 81 4.90 -1.69 -13.45
CA VAL A 81 6.36 -1.85 -13.25
C VAL A 81 7.05 -0.49 -13.20
N ARG A 82 6.67 0.46 -14.06
CA ARG A 82 7.22 1.84 -14.04
C ARG A 82 6.93 2.55 -12.72
N LYS A 83 5.68 2.48 -12.22
CA LYS A 83 5.29 3.08 -10.93
C LYS A 83 6.05 2.43 -9.77
N LEU A 84 6.12 1.11 -9.72
CA LEU A 84 6.84 0.37 -8.68
C LEU A 84 8.35 0.67 -8.69
N ASN A 85 8.98 0.78 -9.86
CA ASN A 85 10.38 1.17 -9.96
C ASN A 85 10.62 2.59 -9.44
N LYS A 86 9.71 3.53 -9.73
CA LYS A 86 9.79 4.90 -9.18
C LYS A 86 9.70 4.90 -7.65
N ILE A 87 8.80 4.09 -7.08
CA ILE A 87 8.66 3.93 -5.63
C ILE A 87 9.94 3.33 -5.04
N LYS A 88 10.52 2.30 -5.67
CA LYS A 88 11.77 1.68 -5.24
C LYS A 88 12.92 2.70 -5.19
N VAL A 89 13.11 3.48 -6.25
CA VAL A 89 14.17 4.51 -6.31
C VAL A 89 13.98 5.52 -5.18
N LYS A 90 12.77 6.07 -5.03
CA LYS A 90 12.47 7.02 -3.95
C LYS A 90 12.72 6.43 -2.56
N PHE A 91 12.32 5.17 -2.34
CA PHE A 91 12.57 4.51 -1.07
C PHE A 91 14.07 4.36 -0.77
N LEU A 92 14.89 4.05 -1.79
CA LEU A 92 16.34 3.96 -1.64
C LEU A 92 16.96 5.33 -1.28
N GLU A 93 16.50 6.41 -1.94
CA GLU A 93 16.90 7.79 -1.61
C GLU A 93 16.54 8.15 -0.16
N ASP A 94 15.29 7.89 0.25
CA ASP A 94 14.77 8.19 1.59
C ASP A 94 15.51 7.43 2.71
N ILE A 95 16.11 6.26 2.43
CA ILE A 95 16.86 5.47 3.41
C ILE A 95 18.38 5.73 3.40
N GLU A 96 18.91 6.30 2.33
CA GLU A 96 20.33 6.66 2.18
C GLU A 96 20.60 8.09 2.69
N GLY A 97 19.56 8.90 2.89
CA GLY A 97 19.68 10.23 3.51
C GLY A 97 20.34 11.27 2.61
N VAL A 98 20.11 11.17 1.29
CA VAL A 98 20.54 12.16 0.29
C VAL A 98 19.50 13.28 0.17
#